data_AF-A0A2D8FMN5-F1
#
_entry.id   AF-A0A2D8FMN5-F1
#
_cell.length_a   1.000
_cell.length_b   1.000
_cell.length_c   1.000
_cell.angle_alpha   90.00
_cell.angle_beta   90.00
_cell.angle_gamma   90.00
#
_symmetry.space_group_name_H-M   'P 1'
#
loop_
_entity.id
_entity.type
_entity.pdbx_description
1 polymer ?
#
loop_
_entity_poly.entity_id
_entity_poly.type
_entity_poly.pdbx_seq_one_letter_code
_entity_poly.pdbx_strand_id
1 'polypeptide(L)'
;MIRLRLHTCAGLAVLLLGAWGSDPALGQTQSQAQTQAQATPALVLNASAEAAWAEVRAALTPPQQALAVRRFMAALANANGRPVVPPMDAREIASGRAAAADDPALLQRPQAYEATLSVGGRFLTFRPLSRASLEPLTRRGAP
;
A
#
# COMPACT_ATOMS: atom_id res chain seq x y z
N MET A 1 16.94 -35.67 -9.87
CA MET A 1 15.66 -36.41 -10.08
C MET A 1 14.52 -35.40 -9.93
N ILE A 2 14.05 -34.85 -11.05
CA ILE A 2 13.06 -33.77 -11.11
C ILE A 2 11.77 -34.38 -11.67
N ARG A 3 10.68 -34.38 -10.90
CA ARG A 3 9.37 -34.85 -11.36
C ARG A 3 8.45 -33.66 -11.61
N LEU A 4 8.35 -33.31 -12.89
CA LEU A 4 7.41 -32.38 -13.50
C LEU A 4 6.02 -33.07 -13.58
N ARG A 5 4.97 -32.47 -13.03
CA ARG A 5 3.57 -32.92 -13.23
C ARG A 5 2.84 -31.84 -14.04
N LEU A 6 2.83 -32.00 -15.37
CA LEU A 6 1.83 -31.35 -16.21
C LEU A 6 0.52 -32.15 -16.09
N HIS A 7 -0.56 -31.50 -15.67
CA HIS A 7 -1.91 -32.04 -15.83
C HIS A 7 -2.45 -31.56 -17.17
N THR A 8 -2.46 -32.47 -18.12
CA THR A 8 -3.18 -32.44 -19.39
C THR A 8 -4.67 -32.64 -19.08
N CYS A 9 -5.49 -31.61 -19.23
CA CYS A 9 -6.94 -31.79 -19.30
C CYS A 9 -7.38 -31.61 -20.75
N ALA A 10 -7.54 -32.75 -21.42
CA ALA A 10 -8.30 -32.89 -22.64
C ALA A 10 -9.78 -32.58 -22.34
N GLY A 11 -10.39 -31.74 -23.17
CA GLY A 11 -11.79 -31.36 -23.04
C GLY A 11 -12.41 -31.09 -24.40
N LEU A 12 -12.73 -32.18 -25.08
CA LEU A 12 -13.71 -32.37 -26.16
C LEU A 12 -14.14 -31.16 -27.01
N ALA A 13 -13.87 -31.27 -28.31
CA ALA A 13 -14.53 -30.56 -29.38
C ALA A 13 -16.00 -30.99 -29.50
N VAL A 14 -16.93 -30.03 -29.61
CA VAL A 14 -18.24 -30.21 -30.23
C VAL A 14 -18.38 -29.14 -31.31
N LEU A 15 -18.22 -29.58 -32.56
CA LEU A 15 -18.62 -28.87 -33.77
C LEU A 15 -20.07 -29.24 -34.06
N LEU A 16 -21.00 -28.28 -34.08
CA LEU A 16 -22.27 -28.44 -34.80
C LEU A 16 -22.67 -27.12 -35.44
N LEU A 17 -22.77 -27.18 -36.78
CA LEU A 17 -23.26 -26.17 -37.69
C LEU A 17 -24.76 -25.87 -37.47
N GLY A 18 -25.14 -24.60 -37.62
CA GLY A 18 -26.49 -24.11 -37.92
C GLY A 18 -26.39 -22.62 -38.22
N ALA A 19 -26.44 -22.21 -39.50
CA ALA A 19 -27.62 -21.76 -40.24
C ALA A 19 -28.08 -20.34 -39.84
N TRP A 20 -28.23 -19.50 -40.86
CA TRP A 20 -28.40 -18.04 -40.82
C TRP A 20 -29.73 -17.60 -40.21
N GLY A 21 -29.68 -16.52 -39.42
CA GLY A 21 -30.85 -15.80 -38.93
C GLY A 21 -30.42 -14.52 -38.21
N SER A 22 -30.73 -13.37 -38.78
CA SER A 22 -30.40 -12.04 -38.26
C SER A 22 -31.38 -11.61 -37.18
N ASP A 23 -30.90 -11.25 -35.99
CA ASP A 23 -31.60 -10.37 -35.04
C ASP A 23 -30.57 -9.63 -34.14
N PRO A 24 -30.53 -8.29 -34.17
CA PRO A 24 -29.65 -7.50 -33.31
C PRO A 24 -30.41 -7.02 -32.07
N ALA A 25 -30.41 -7.81 -30.99
CA ALA A 25 -30.92 -7.33 -29.71
C ALA A 25 -30.21 -7.99 -28.51
N LEU A 26 -29.37 -7.17 -27.87
CA LEU A 26 -29.17 -7.09 -26.41
C LEU A 26 -28.94 -8.42 -25.66
N GLY A 27 -27.65 -8.74 -25.43
CA GLY A 27 -27.30 -9.86 -24.55
C GLY A 27 -25.82 -9.98 -24.27
N GLN A 28 -25.29 -9.07 -23.44
CA GLN A 28 -24.25 -9.34 -22.45
C GLN A 28 -23.12 -10.33 -22.82
N THR A 29 -22.05 -9.83 -23.42
CA THR A 29 -20.70 -10.27 -23.01
C THR A 29 -19.96 -9.04 -22.56
N GLN A 30 -19.99 -8.86 -21.24
CA GLN A 30 -19.19 -7.91 -20.50
C GLN A 30 -17.77 -7.90 -21.05
N SER A 31 -17.38 -6.73 -21.52
CA SER A 31 -16.01 -6.30 -21.71
C SER A 31 -15.15 -6.86 -20.59
N GLN A 32 -14.28 -7.81 -20.91
CA GLN A 32 -13.13 -8.12 -20.08
C GLN A 32 -12.18 -6.92 -20.19
N ALA A 33 -12.57 -5.81 -19.56
CA ALA A 33 -11.62 -4.84 -19.05
C ALA A 33 -10.91 -5.54 -17.89
N GLN A 34 -10.02 -6.46 -18.23
CA GLN A 34 -8.87 -6.75 -17.39
C GLN A 34 -8.07 -5.45 -17.36
N THR A 35 -8.48 -4.55 -16.48
CA THR A 35 -7.63 -3.48 -16.01
C THR A 35 -6.43 -4.20 -15.42
N GLN A 36 -5.38 -4.33 -16.23
CA GLN A 36 -4.02 -4.47 -15.75
C GLN A 36 -3.82 -3.26 -14.84
N ALA A 37 -4.17 -3.41 -13.57
CA ALA A 37 -3.70 -2.52 -12.53
C ALA A 37 -2.19 -2.62 -12.64
N GLN A 38 -1.60 -1.63 -13.31
CA GLN A 38 -0.16 -1.48 -13.43
C GLN A 38 0.36 -1.58 -12.01
N ALA A 39 0.99 -2.70 -11.68
CA ALA A 39 1.51 -2.95 -10.35
C ALA A 39 2.52 -1.83 -10.08
N THR A 40 2.11 -0.84 -9.30
CA THR A 40 2.98 0.26 -8.93
C THR A 40 4.21 -0.38 -8.30
N PRO A 41 5.44 -0.07 -8.75
CA PRO A 41 6.62 -0.74 -8.25
C PRO A 41 6.64 -0.64 -6.73
N ALA A 42 6.63 -1.80 -6.08
CA ALA A 42 6.53 -1.89 -4.63
C ALA A 42 7.74 -1.19 -4.00
N LEU A 43 7.50 -0.35 -2.99
CA LEU A 43 8.58 0.35 -2.29
C LEU A 43 9.54 -0.66 -1.66
N VAL A 44 10.84 -0.45 -1.87
CA VAL A 44 11.89 -1.30 -1.31
C VAL A 44 12.10 -0.93 0.15
N LEU A 45 11.96 -1.91 1.05
CA LEU A 45 12.32 -1.81 2.46
C LEU A 45 13.62 -2.60 2.68
N ASN A 46 14.74 -1.90 2.90
CA ASN A 46 16.04 -2.53 3.16
C ASN A 46 16.39 -2.51 4.66
N ALA A 47 17.50 -3.14 5.04
CA ALA A 47 17.93 -3.25 6.43
C ALA A 47 18.11 -1.88 7.16
N SER A 48 18.55 -0.84 6.45
CA SER A 48 18.70 0.51 7.02
C SER A 48 17.34 1.13 7.36
N ALA A 49 16.37 1.01 6.45
CA ALA A 49 15.00 1.45 6.70
C ALA A 49 14.33 0.61 7.80
N GLU A 50 14.58 -0.70 7.86
CA GLU A 50 14.09 -1.55 8.94
C GLU A 50 14.65 -1.17 10.31
N ALA A 51 15.95 -0.86 10.40
CA ALA A 51 16.58 -0.41 11.65
C ALA A 51 16.00 0.94 12.11
N ALA A 52 15.85 1.91 11.20
CA ALA A 52 15.22 3.19 11.51
C ALA A 52 13.75 3.02 11.92
N TRP A 53 13.03 2.07 11.33
CA TRP A 53 11.67 1.73 11.75
C TRP A 53 11.61 1.15 13.17
N ALA A 54 12.60 0.34 13.56
CA ALA A 54 12.71 -0.13 14.94
C ALA A 54 12.90 1.03 15.93
N GLU A 55 13.68 2.07 15.56
CA GLU A 55 13.81 3.29 16.36
C GLU A 55 12.48 4.05 16.50
N VAL A 56 11.66 4.12 15.43
CA VAL A 56 10.32 4.76 15.49
C VAL A 56 9.45 4.08 16.53
N ARG A 57 9.48 2.75 16.57
CA ARG A 57 8.70 1.94 17.53
C ARG A 57 9.24 2.01 18.95
N ALA A 58 10.55 2.15 19.12
CA ALA A 58 11.20 2.23 20.43
C ALA A 58 11.18 3.65 21.03
N ALA A 59 10.80 4.67 20.25
CA ALA A 59 10.81 6.04 20.70
C ALA A 59 9.81 6.30 21.85
N LEU A 60 10.29 6.94 22.91
CA LEU A 60 9.48 7.24 24.10
C LEU A 60 9.10 8.73 24.20
N THR A 61 9.75 9.58 23.40
CA THR A 61 9.52 11.02 23.41
C THR A 61 9.15 11.53 22.02
N PRO A 62 8.36 12.62 21.93
CA PRO A 62 7.99 13.17 20.63
C PRO A 62 9.18 13.59 19.74
N PRO A 63 10.22 14.29 20.26
CA PRO A 63 11.38 14.64 19.44
C PRO A 63 12.16 13.43 18.92
N GLN A 64 12.28 12.38 19.76
CA GLN A 64 12.96 11.13 19.38
C GLN A 64 12.20 10.43 18.24
N GLN A 65 10.87 10.33 18.34
CA GLN A 65 10.07 9.68 17.31
C GLN A 65 10.10 10.46 16.00
N ALA A 66 9.99 11.80 16.06
CA ALA A 66 10.08 12.63 14.87
C ALA A 66 11.45 12.50 14.16
N LEU A 67 12.54 12.39 14.93
CA LEU A 67 13.87 12.13 14.37
C LEU A 67 13.95 10.74 13.71
N ALA A 68 13.44 9.71 14.37
CA ALA A 68 13.43 8.36 13.84
C ALA A 68 12.60 8.25 12.55
N VAL A 69 11.45 8.92 12.47
CA VAL A 69 10.62 8.97 11.25
C VAL A 69 11.38 9.66 10.12
N ARG A 70 12.06 10.78 10.38
CA ARG A 70 12.89 11.45 9.36
C ARG A 70 14.02 10.54 8.85
N ARG A 71 14.69 9.81 9.75
CA ARG A 71 15.72 8.83 9.39
C ARG A 71 15.15 7.68 8.55
N PHE A 72 13.99 7.17 8.94
CA PHE A 72 13.27 6.14 8.19
C PHE A 72 12.95 6.61 6.77
N MET A 73 12.40 7.81 6.61
CA MET A 73 12.09 8.39 5.30
C MET A 73 13.33 8.60 4.44
N ALA A 74 14.45 9.06 5.03
CA ALA A 74 15.73 9.19 4.33
C ALA A 74 16.28 7.83 3.88
N ALA A 75 16.24 6.82 4.75
CA ALA A 75 16.67 5.46 4.41
C ALA A 75 15.78 4.84 3.32
N LEU A 76 14.47 5.08 3.37
CA LEU A 76 13.50 4.63 2.37
C LEU A 76 13.76 5.31 1.02
N ALA A 77 14.01 6.62 1.01
CA ALA A 77 14.36 7.35 -0.20
C ALA A 77 15.65 6.82 -0.83
N ASN A 78 16.68 6.57 -0.01
CA ASN A 78 17.95 5.98 -0.47
C ASN A 78 17.74 4.57 -1.05
N ALA A 79 16.94 3.73 -0.39
CA ALA A 79 16.63 2.37 -0.85
C ALA A 79 15.90 2.36 -2.20
N ASN A 80 15.10 3.40 -2.49
CA ASN A 80 14.30 3.52 -3.71
C ASN A 80 14.92 4.44 -4.76
N GLY A 81 16.11 5.02 -4.49
CA GLY A 81 16.83 5.93 -5.39
C GLY A 81 16.17 7.29 -5.62
N ARG A 82 15.11 7.62 -4.88
CA ARG A 82 14.38 8.89 -4.98
C ARG A 82 13.57 9.16 -3.71
N PRO A 83 13.20 10.43 -3.41
CA PRO A 83 12.22 10.71 -2.37
C PRO A 83 10.90 9.97 -2.65
N VAL A 84 10.41 9.25 -1.65
CA VAL A 84 9.14 8.51 -1.71
C VAL A 84 8.36 8.75 -0.43
N VAL A 85 7.04 8.83 -0.55
CA VAL A 85 6.12 8.87 0.58
C VAL A 85 5.32 7.57 0.56
N PRO A 86 5.46 6.69 1.56
CA PRO A 86 4.71 5.45 1.59
C PRO A 86 3.22 5.75 1.80
N PRO A 87 2.30 4.99 1.16
CA PRO A 87 0.89 5.06 1.49
C PRO A 87 0.68 4.87 2.99
N MET A 88 -0.13 5.72 3.58
CA MET A 88 -0.44 5.72 5.00
C MET A 88 -1.95 5.65 5.17
N ASP A 89 -2.40 4.74 6.03
CA ASP A 89 -3.75 4.73 6.57
C ASP A 89 -3.69 5.13 8.04
N ALA A 90 -4.73 5.79 8.53
CA ALA A 90 -4.85 6.13 9.94
C ALA A 90 -6.16 5.61 10.51
N ARG A 91 -6.14 5.26 11.80
CA ARG A 91 -7.32 4.81 12.55
C ARG A 91 -7.39 5.54 13.87
N GLU A 92 -8.54 6.11 14.20
CA GLU A 92 -8.77 6.70 15.53
C GLU A 92 -8.85 5.57 16.57
N ILE A 93 -8.07 5.67 17.65
CA ILE A 93 -7.95 4.61 18.67
C ILE A 93 -9.25 4.45 19.45
N ALA A 94 -9.92 5.57 19.76
CA ALA A 94 -11.12 5.56 20.60
C ALA A 94 -12.34 4.96 19.87
N SER A 95 -12.54 5.31 18.60
CA SER A 95 -13.73 4.90 17.83
C SER A 95 -13.46 3.73 16.88
N GLY A 96 -12.19 3.42 16.61
CA GLY A 96 -11.79 2.46 15.59
C GLY A 96 -12.05 2.92 14.16
N ARG A 97 -12.52 4.16 13.93
CA ARG A 97 -12.84 4.67 12.58
C ARG A 97 -11.57 4.94 11.78
N ALA A 98 -11.63 4.64 10.49
CA ALA A 98 -10.59 5.03 9.56
C ALA A 98 -10.58 6.56 9.38
N ALA A 99 -9.38 7.14 9.28
CA ALA A 99 -9.15 8.54 8.99
C ALA A 99 -8.29 8.64 7.71
N ALA A 100 -8.64 9.60 6.85
CA ALA A 100 -7.88 9.85 5.64
C ALA A 100 -6.50 10.44 5.99
N ALA A 101 -5.46 10.08 5.25
CA ALA A 101 -4.08 10.52 5.54
C ALA A 101 -3.87 12.05 5.48
N ASP A 102 -4.75 12.76 4.77
CA ASP A 102 -4.81 14.21 4.61
C ASP A 102 -5.82 14.90 5.54
N ASP A 103 -6.49 14.15 6.41
CA ASP A 103 -7.41 14.71 7.40
C ASP A 103 -6.66 15.65 8.36
N PRO A 104 -7.06 16.94 8.46
CA PRO A 104 -6.40 17.89 9.36
C PRO A 104 -6.45 17.45 10.83
N ALA A 105 -7.44 16.65 11.24
CA ALA A 105 -7.56 16.13 12.60
C ALA A 105 -6.37 15.26 13.02
N LEU A 106 -5.72 14.56 12.07
CA LEU A 106 -4.52 13.76 12.32
C LEU A 106 -3.36 14.61 12.86
N LEU A 107 -3.16 15.80 12.29
CA LEU A 107 -2.09 16.70 12.71
C LEU A 107 -2.44 17.52 13.96
N GLN A 108 -3.73 17.66 14.27
CA GLN A 108 -4.20 18.34 15.47
C GLN A 108 -4.14 17.44 16.71
N ARG A 109 -4.50 16.17 16.58
CA ARG A 109 -4.55 15.20 17.70
C ARG A 109 -3.81 13.90 17.37
N PRO A 110 -2.51 13.96 17.04
CA PRO A 110 -1.74 12.81 16.55
C PRO A 110 -1.78 11.59 17.47
N GLN A 111 -1.82 11.79 18.79
CA GLN A 111 -1.85 10.70 19.78
C GLN A 111 -3.20 9.97 19.84
N ALA A 112 -4.26 10.52 19.25
CA ALA A 112 -5.56 9.86 19.18
C ALA A 112 -5.65 8.81 18.07
N TYR A 113 -4.61 8.69 17.24
CA TYR A 113 -4.60 7.83 16.06
C TYR A 113 -3.47 6.80 16.10
N GLU A 114 -3.69 5.72 15.37
CA GLU A 114 -2.70 4.74 15.00
C GLU A 114 -2.50 4.81 13.48
N ALA A 115 -1.26 5.00 13.05
CA ALA A 115 -0.88 5.14 11.65
C ALA A 115 -0.25 3.85 11.14
N THR A 116 -0.64 3.41 9.95
CA THR A 116 -0.12 2.21 9.28
C THR A 116 0.44 2.59 7.92
N LEU A 117 1.73 2.35 7.72
CA LEU A 117 2.44 2.58 6.45
C LEU A 117 2.51 1.29 5.64
N SER A 118 2.26 1.38 4.34
CA SER A 118 2.41 0.28 3.41
C SER A 118 3.73 0.39 2.64
N VAL A 119 4.68 -0.50 2.90
CA VAL A 119 6.01 -0.50 2.27
C VAL A 119 6.36 -1.90 1.78
N GLY A 120 6.50 -2.09 0.47
CA GLY A 120 6.92 -3.39 -0.08
C GLY A 120 5.99 -4.55 0.26
N GLY A 121 4.68 -4.29 0.39
CA GLY A 121 3.70 -5.29 0.84
C GLY A 121 3.68 -5.56 2.35
N ARG A 122 4.46 -4.81 3.14
CA ARG A 122 4.47 -4.87 4.61
C ARG A 122 3.69 -3.71 5.19
N PHE A 123 3.00 -3.98 6.29
CA PHE A 123 2.28 -2.98 7.08
C PHE A 123 3.09 -2.63 8.32
N LEU A 124 3.47 -1.36 8.42
CA LEU A 124 4.31 -0.81 9.46
C LEU A 124 3.47 0.14 10.32
N THR A 125 3.03 -0.33 11.49
CA THR A 125 2.10 0.40 12.36
C THR A 125 2.81 1.07 13.54
N PHE A 126 2.43 2.31 13.86
CA PHE A 126 2.91 3.04 15.03
C PHE A 126 1.87 4.04 15.55
N ARG A 127 2.03 4.45 16.81
CA ARG A 127 1.24 5.54 17.42
C ARG A 127 2.06 6.84 17.41
N PRO A 128 1.62 7.88 16.69
CA PRO A 128 2.34 9.14 16.65
C PRO A 128 2.30 9.86 17.99
N LEU A 129 3.45 10.27 18.50
CA LEU A 129 3.59 11.01 19.75
C LEU A 129 3.44 12.53 19.57
N SER A 130 3.57 13.03 18.34
CA SER A 130 3.37 14.44 17.99
C SER A 130 3.09 14.65 16.52
N ARG A 131 2.70 15.88 16.18
CA ARG A 131 2.54 16.36 14.81
C ARG A 131 3.81 16.17 13.99
N ALA A 132 4.98 16.47 14.58
CA ALA A 132 6.27 16.35 13.93
C ALA A 132 6.62 14.91 13.53
N SER A 133 6.02 13.90 14.18
CA SER A 133 6.16 12.49 13.78
C SER A 133 5.36 12.16 12.52
N LEU A 134 4.30 12.91 12.21
CA LEU A 134 3.43 12.67 11.05
C LEU A 134 3.77 13.55 9.85
N GLU A 135 4.29 14.76 10.07
CA GLU A 135 4.57 15.71 8.98
C GLU A 135 5.40 15.16 7.80
N PRO A 136 6.43 14.31 8.01
CA PRO A 136 7.17 13.71 6.90
C PRO A 136 6.33 12.73 6.05
N LEU A 137 5.23 12.21 6.61
CA LEU A 137 4.37 11.19 6.02
C LEU A 137 3.12 11.80 5.36
N THR A 138 2.70 13.00 5.78
CA THR A 138 1.53 13.69 5.23
C THR A 138 1.88 14.67 4.11
N ARG A 139 3.15 15.08 3.98
CA ARG A 139 3.62 15.90 2.85
C ARG A 139 3.68 15.07 1.58
N ARG A 140 2.53 14.85 0.93
CA ARG A 140 2.50 14.49 -0.49
C ARG A 140 3.12 15.67 -1.25
N GLY A 141 4.11 15.39 -2.11
CA GLY A 141 4.99 16.36 -2.76
C GLY A 141 4.38 17.76 -2.91
N ALA A 142 4.87 18.70 -2.09
CA ALA A 142 4.84 20.10 -2.50
C ALA A 142 6.01 20.28 -3.50
N PRO A 143 5.80 21.07 -4.56
CA PRO A 143 6.73 21.21 -5.69
C PRO A 143 8.14 21.62 -5.29
#